data_AF-A0A158A7T9-F1
#
_entry.id   AF-A0A158A7T9-F1
#
_cell.length_a   1.000
_cell.length_b   1.000
_cell.length_c   1.000
_cell.angle_alpha   90.00
_cell.angle_beta   90.00
_cell.angle_gamma   90.00
#
_symmetry.space_group_name_H-M   'P 1'
#
loop_
_entity.id
_entity.type
_entity.pdbx_description
1 polymer ?
#
loop_
_entity_poly.entity_id
_entity_poly.type
_entity_poly.pdbx_seq_one_letter_code
_entity_poly.pdbx_strand_id
1 'polypeptide(L)'
;MASSPLLGPENSEDGRQSRLYRALPTLHRTEPNLFWVHSMAPRVFRDAAETGYVMPSRCSFFKRDLIYLFYGRPAYRFGYDGSMRAGQWAPCVIVFRPTIESFSVQSHPFDTGAFLSGRYEQWIPREYDVADFELPSSCGAPAQCIQAFYGSNRNYWVGDGRKAAAYRGGELERVVLADMISDRAGAHADNRRLAIEMALATKVPIDREHVLALVVPDTLKDAPYVLPYSFAKNIPVFSYRLYEGATVMEHQVHIEEAVRHVHELNGAI
;
A
#
# COMPACT_ATOMS: atom_id res chain seq x y z
N MET A 1 -32.56 10.89 6.94
CA MET A 1 -31.33 10.47 6.23
C MET A 1 -30.48 11.72 6.05
N ALA A 2 -29.54 11.96 6.95
CA ALA A 2 -28.67 13.13 6.87
C ALA A 2 -27.48 12.79 5.98
N SER A 3 -27.38 13.48 4.84
CA SER A 3 -26.24 13.45 3.94
C SER A 3 -25.06 14.14 4.62
N SER A 4 -24.01 13.38 4.94
CA SER A 4 -22.73 13.95 5.37
C SER A 4 -22.11 14.72 4.19
N PRO A 5 -21.61 15.95 4.38
CA PRO A 5 -21.03 16.74 3.30
C PRO A 5 -19.68 16.14 2.89
N LEU A 6 -19.57 15.78 1.61
CA LEU A 6 -18.32 15.45 0.95
C LEU A 6 -17.41 16.68 1.01
N LEU A 7 -16.36 16.61 1.83
CA LEU A 7 -15.33 17.65 1.89
C LEU A 7 -14.57 17.67 0.55
N GLY A 8 -14.73 18.77 -0.18
CA GLY A 8 -13.84 19.15 -1.28
C GLY A 8 -12.46 19.59 -0.76
N PRO A 9 -11.50 19.83 -1.66
CA PRO A 9 -10.14 20.23 -1.28
C PRO A 9 -10.13 21.72 -0.95
N GLU A 10 -10.62 22.08 0.23
CA GLU A 10 -10.30 23.37 0.83
C GLU A 10 -9.07 23.18 1.72
N ASN A 11 -7.93 23.66 1.21
CA ASN A 11 -6.73 24.05 1.96
C ASN A 11 -6.58 23.46 3.38
N SER A 12 -6.02 22.26 3.50
CA SER A 12 -5.47 21.76 4.77
C SER A 12 -4.09 22.38 5.08
N GLU A 13 -3.95 23.69 4.87
CA GLU A 13 -2.84 24.47 5.45
C GLU A 13 -3.02 24.71 6.95
N ASP A 14 -4.14 24.29 7.55
CA ASP A 14 -4.32 24.34 8.99
C ASP A 14 -4.02 22.97 9.64
N GLY A 15 -2.74 22.76 9.95
CA GLY A 15 -2.10 22.05 11.07
C GLY A 15 -2.81 21.00 11.95
N ARG A 16 -3.99 20.48 11.61
CA ARG A 16 -4.71 19.48 12.40
C ARG A 16 -4.22 18.10 12.03
N GLN A 17 -3.21 17.65 12.77
CA GLN A 17 -2.83 16.25 12.83
C GLN A 17 -4.02 15.39 13.26
N SER A 18 -4.17 14.20 12.67
CA SER A 18 -5.18 13.22 13.08
C SER A 18 -5.03 12.81 14.54
N ARG A 19 -6.09 12.25 15.13
CA ARG A 19 -6.05 11.76 16.52
C ARG A 19 -5.05 10.62 16.68
N LEU A 20 -5.01 9.69 15.72
CA LEU A 20 -4.00 8.63 15.69
C LEU A 20 -2.59 9.20 15.67
N TYR A 21 -2.29 10.12 14.75
CA TYR A 21 -0.93 10.61 14.55
C TYR A 21 -0.40 11.35 15.79
N ARG A 22 -1.24 12.14 16.46
CA ARG A 22 -0.87 12.80 17.72
C ARG A 22 -0.49 11.81 18.83
N ALA A 23 -1.04 10.61 18.78
CA ALA A 23 -0.78 9.57 19.76
C ALA A 23 0.43 8.69 19.38
N LEU A 24 1.04 8.84 18.20
CA LEU A 24 2.24 8.09 17.83
C LEU A 24 3.48 8.62 18.57
N PRO A 25 4.46 7.76 18.93
CA PRO A 25 5.69 8.20 19.57
C PRO A 25 6.49 9.13 18.64
N THR A 26 6.84 10.33 19.11
CA THR A 26 7.46 11.38 18.29
C THR A 26 8.90 11.10 17.86
N LEU A 27 9.61 10.16 18.51
CA LEU A 27 11.06 10.01 18.36
C LEU A 27 11.53 8.68 17.76
N HIS A 28 10.66 7.68 17.59
CA HIS A 28 11.08 6.36 17.11
C HIS A 28 10.39 6.01 15.80
N ARG A 29 11.20 5.79 14.76
CA ARG A 29 10.78 5.26 13.45
C ARG A 29 11.67 4.09 13.09
N THR A 30 11.15 3.15 12.30
CA THR A 30 11.99 2.11 11.73
C THR A 30 12.93 2.68 10.68
N GLU A 31 14.14 2.13 10.59
CA GLU A 31 15.12 2.47 9.57
C GLU A 31 15.81 1.17 9.07
N PRO A 32 16.14 1.08 7.77
CA PRO A 32 15.77 2.04 6.73
C PRO A 32 14.27 1.98 6.41
N ASN A 33 13.74 3.02 5.77
CA ASN A 33 12.35 3.04 5.30
C ASN A 33 12.08 1.91 4.30
N LEU A 34 10.84 1.39 4.33
CA LEU A 34 10.33 0.54 3.26
C LEU A 34 10.01 1.41 2.03
N PHE A 35 9.92 0.74 0.89
CA PHE A 35 9.53 1.32 -0.40
C PHE A 35 8.03 1.22 -0.63
N TRP A 36 7.49 2.14 -1.43
CA TRP A 36 6.07 2.13 -1.79
C TRP A 36 5.82 1.19 -2.95
N VAL A 37 4.68 0.50 -2.92
CA VAL A 37 4.39 -0.58 -3.85
C VAL A 37 3.05 -0.33 -4.53
N HIS A 38 3.07 -0.35 -5.86
CA HIS A 38 1.87 -0.27 -6.67
C HIS A 38 1.71 -1.54 -7.48
N SER A 39 0.60 -2.25 -7.25
CA SER A 39 0.25 -3.44 -8.00
C SER A 39 -0.91 -3.15 -8.93
N MET A 40 -0.82 -3.64 -10.18
CA MET A 40 -1.85 -3.42 -11.18
C MET A 40 -1.97 -4.58 -12.16
N ALA A 41 -3.10 -4.67 -12.87
CA ALA A 41 -3.27 -5.66 -13.92
C ALA A 41 -2.30 -5.42 -15.10
N PRO A 42 -1.85 -6.47 -15.81
CA PRO A 42 -0.91 -6.37 -16.93
C PRO A 42 -1.28 -5.37 -18.01
N ARG A 43 -2.58 -5.28 -18.32
CA ARG A 43 -3.07 -4.33 -19.31
C ARG A 43 -2.80 -2.89 -18.87
N VAL A 44 -3.11 -2.56 -17.62
CA VAL A 44 -2.87 -1.23 -17.05
C VAL A 44 -1.36 -0.96 -16.99
N PHE A 45 -0.58 -1.97 -16.63
CA PHE A 45 0.88 -1.85 -16.60
C PHE A 45 1.47 -1.59 -17.97
N ARG A 46 1.03 -2.30 -19.02
CA ARG A 46 1.48 -2.04 -20.39
C ARG A 46 1.21 -0.60 -20.79
N ASP A 47 -0.02 -0.13 -20.59
CA ASP A 47 -0.42 1.22 -20.96
C ASP A 47 0.41 2.27 -20.16
N ALA A 48 0.70 1.99 -18.88
CA ALA A 48 1.58 2.82 -18.06
C ALA A 48 3.05 2.78 -18.53
N ALA A 49 3.55 1.60 -18.90
CA ALA A 49 4.91 1.38 -19.38
C ALA A 49 5.16 2.08 -20.72
N GLU A 50 4.18 2.05 -21.63
CA GLU A 50 4.22 2.72 -22.94
C GLU A 50 4.15 4.24 -22.81
N THR A 51 3.29 4.75 -21.93
CA THR A 51 3.18 6.21 -21.68
C THR A 51 4.31 6.75 -20.81
N GLY A 52 4.96 5.89 -20.02
CA GLY A 52 5.95 6.26 -19.02
C GLY A 52 5.37 6.84 -17.74
N TYR A 53 4.06 6.72 -17.52
CA TYR A 53 3.37 7.23 -16.33
C TYR A 53 2.34 6.24 -15.81
N VAL A 54 2.22 6.12 -14.49
CA VAL A 54 1.02 5.54 -13.87
C VAL A 54 -0.05 6.63 -13.83
N MET A 55 -1.22 6.33 -14.38
CA MET A 55 -2.33 7.28 -14.47
C MET A 55 -3.30 7.08 -13.31
N PRO A 56 -3.83 8.17 -12.72
CA PRO A 56 -4.85 8.07 -11.69
C PRO A 56 -6.17 7.53 -12.27
N SER A 57 -6.94 6.85 -11.43
CA SER A 57 -8.25 6.28 -11.79
C SER A 57 -9.34 6.79 -10.85
N ARG A 58 -10.56 6.90 -11.35
CA ARG A 58 -11.68 7.46 -10.59
C ARG A 58 -11.98 6.64 -9.33
N CYS A 59 -11.75 7.20 -8.16
CA CYS A 59 -12.15 6.60 -6.89
C CYS A 59 -13.67 6.79 -6.65
N SER A 60 -14.36 5.69 -6.37
CA SER A 60 -15.80 5.68 -6.10
C SER A 60 -16.17 6.30 -4.76
N PHE A 61 -15.28 6.28 -3.77
CA PHE A 61 -15.51 6.84 -2.43
C PHE A 61 -15.19 8.34 -2.39
N PHE A 62 -13.95 8.70 -2.74
CA PHE A 62 -13.49 10.09 -2.69
C PHE A 62 -13.93 10.95 -3.89
N LYS A 63 -14.58 10.35 -4.90
CA LYS A 63 -15.08 11.05 -6.10
C LYS A 63 -14.01 11.93 -6.77
N ARG A 64 -12.77 11.45 -6.81
CA ARG A 64 -11.62 12.07 -7.48
C ARG A 64 -10.70 11.00 -8.04
N ASP A 65 -9.82 11.38 -8.95
CA ASP A 65 -8.90 10.43 -9.59
C ASP A 65 -7.69 10.22 -8.68
N LEU A 66 -7.39 8.97 -8.35
CA LEU A 66 -6.34 8.59 -7.41
C LEU A 66 -5.50 7.41 -7.91
N ILE A 67 -4.26 7.36 -7.46
CA ILE A 67 -3.36 6.20 -7.50
C ILE A 67 -3.17 5.74 -6.07
N TYR A 68 -3.25 4.43 -5.82
CA TYR A 68 -3.03 3.85 -4.50
C TYR A 68 -1.73 3.09 -4.45
N LEU A 69 -0.88 3.44 -3.49
CA LEU A 69 0.37 2.79 -3.16
C LEU A 69 0.27 2.16 -1.77
N PHE A 70 0.99 1.08 -1.53
CA PHE A 70 1.06 0.42 -0.23
C PHE A 70 2.50 0.39 0.28
N TYR A 71 2.69 0.68 1.55
CA TYR A 71 4.02 0.75 2.15
C TYR A 71 4.57 -0.66 2.35
N GLY A 72 5.66 -0.98 1.67
CA GLY A 72 6.35 -2.27 1.68
C GLY A 72 5.60 -3.38 0.93
N ARG A 73 4.30 -3.56 1.16
CA ARG A 73 3.62 -4.80 0.78
C ARG A 73 2.88 -4.66 -0.55
N PRO A 74 2.93 -5.64 -1.47
CA PRO A 74 2.10 -5.64 -2.68
C PRO A 74 0.65 -6.00 -2.35
N ALA A 75 -0.10 -5.07 -1.78
CA ALA A 75 -1.49 -5.28 -1.34
C ALA A 75 -2.51 -5.11 -2.48
N TYR A 76 -2.47 -5.98 -3.49
CA TYR A 76 -3.47 -6.02 -4.56
C TYR A 76 -4.59 -7.00 -4.27
N ARG A 77 -5.83 -6.65 -4.66
CA ARG A 77 -6.92 -7.62 -4.74
C ARG A 77 -7.29 -7.87 -6.18
N PHE A 78 -7.32 -9.14 -6.55
CA PHE A 78 -7.92 -9.54 -7.80
C PHE A 78 -9.43 -9.64 -7.62
N GLY A 79 -10.17 -9.06 -8.56
CA GLY A 79 -11.62 -9.26 -8.67
C GLY A 79 -11.99 -10.62 -9.27
N TYR A 80 -11.03 -11.52 -9.47
CA TYR A 80 -11.19 -12.82 -10.09
C TYR A 80 -10.63 -13.89 -9.18
N ASP A 81 -11.45 -14.84 -8.75
CA ASP A 81 -11.07 -15.94 -7.84
C ASP A 81 -10.72 -17.25 -8.60
N GLY A 82 -10.64 -17.21 -9.93
CA GLY A 82 -10.32 -18.39 -10.74
C GLY A 82 -8.81 -18.60 -10.95
N SER A 83 -8.43 -19.71 -11.60
CA SER A 83 -7.02 -20.00 -11.90
C SER A 83 -6.42 -18.97 -12.85
N MET A 84 -5.22 -18.47 -12.53
CA MET A 84 -4.47 -17.59 -13.44
C MET A 84 -3.81 -18.45 -14.52
N ARG A 85 -4.47 -18.57 -15.67
CA ARG A 85 -4.01 -19.45 -16.75
C ARG A 85 -2.88 -18.87 -17.60
N ALA A 86 -2.58 -17.57 -17.47
CA ALA A 86 -1.60 -16.90 -18.33
C ALA A 86 -1.09 -15.57 -17.73
N GLY A 87 0.08 -15.14 -18.18
CA GLY A 87 0.73 -13.87 -17.84
C GLY A 87 -0.16 -12.65 -17.93
N GLN A 88 -1.06 -12.60 -18.91
CA GLN A 88 -2.01 -11.49 -19.09
C GLN A 88 -2.98 -11.27 -17.92
N TRP A 89 -3.09 -12.22 -16.99
CA TRP A 89 -3.95 -12.14 -15.81
C TRP A 89 -3.18 -11.86 -14.52
N ALA A 90 -1.85 -11.94 -14.55
CA ALA A 90 -0.99 -11.89 -13.38
C ALA A 90 -0.35 -10.50 -13.21
N PRO A 91 -0.37 -9.91 -12.02
CA PRO A 91 -0.19 -8.48 -11.82
C PRO A 91 1.26 -8.08 -12.04
N CYS A 92 1.45 -6.85 -12.51
CA CYS A 92 2.76 -6.22 -12.48
C CYS A 92 2.82 -5.30 -11.28
N VAL A 93 4.00 -5.18 -10.69
CA VAL A 93 4.26 -4.35 -9.53
C VAL A 93 5.36 -3.34 -9.84
N ILE A 94 5.15 -2.11 -9.41
CA ILE A 94 6.16 -1.05 -9.41
C ILE A 94 6.54 -0.77 -7.96
N VAL A 95 7.83 -0.88 -7.66
CA VAL A 95 8.40 -0.51 -6.36
C VAL A 95 9.00 0.89 -6.50
N PHE A 96 8.41 1.85 -5.80
CA PHE A 96 8.78 3.26 -5.83
C PHE A 96 9.73 3.64 -4.69
N ARG A 97 10.66 4.54 -5.00
CA ARG A 97 11.54 5.21 -4.05
C ARG A 97 10.74 6.17 -3.16
N PRO A 98 11.26 6.57 -1.98
CA PRO A 98 10.59 7.54 -1.11
C PRO A 98 10.33 8.91 -1.77
N THR A 99 11.05 9.27 -2.84
CA THR A 99 10.80 10.49 -3.64
C THR A 99 9.34 10.60 -4.12
N ILE A 100 8.63 9.47 -4.27
CA ILE A 100 7.22 9.43 -4.65
C ILE A 100 6.29 10.08 -3.62
N GLU A 101 6.72 10.22 -2.36
CA GLU A 101 5.92 10.84 -1.28
C GLU A 101 5.63 12.31 -1.57
N SER A 102 6.44 12.97 -2.40
CA SER A 102 6.19 14.34 -2.86
C SER A 102 4.90 14.50 -3.68
N PHE A 103 4.34 13.41 -4.20
CA PHE A 103 3.07 13.38 -4.95
C PHE A 103 1.86 13.03 -4.07
N SER A 104 2.09 12.71 -2.79
CA SER A 104 1.06 12.20 -1.90
C SER A 104 0.08 13.28 -1.48
N VAL A 105 -1.21 12.91 -1.47
CA VAL A 105 -2.26 13.75 -0.89
C VAL A 105 -2.67 13.30 0.49
N GLN A 106 -2.58 12.01 0.80
CA GLN A 106 -2.94 11.46 2.11
C GLN A 106 -2.37 10.05 2.27
N SER A 107 -2.15 9.62 3.52
CA SER A 107 -1.81 8.23 3.84
C SER A 107 -2.57 7.73 5.06
N HIS A 108 -2.79 6.43 5.18
CA HIS A 108 -3.59 5.81 6.23
C HIS A 108 -2.99 4.46 6.62
N PRO A 109 -3.18 3.97 7.85
CA PRO A 109 -2.59 2.72 8.32
C PRO A 109 -3.31 1.45 7.80
N PHE A 110 -4.23 1.59 6.84
CA PHE A 110 -5.04 0.52 6.25
C PHE A 110 -5.59 0.93 4.87
N ASP A 111 -6.16 -0.03 4.13
CA ASP A 111 -6.93 0.19 2.89
C ASP A 111 -8.19 1.04 3.17
N THR A 112 -8.19 2.29 2.69
CA THR A 112 -9.29 3.24 2.94
C THR A 112 -10.59 2.82 2.26
N GLY A 113 -10.54 2.12 1.13
CA GLY A 113 -11.73 1.61 0.46
C GLY A 113 -12.44 0.52 1.26
N ALA A 114 -11.67 -0.34 1.94
CA ALA A 114 -12.22 -1.35 2.83
C ALA A 114 -12.81 -0.73 4.11
N PHE A 115 -12.17 0.29 4.67
CA PHE A 115 -12.72 1.08 5.78
C PHE A 115 -14.07 1.72 5.40
N LEU A 116 -14.10 2.49 4.31
CA LEU A 116 -15.28 3.23 3.85
C LEU A 116 -16.43 2.34 3.36
N SER A 117 -16.16 1.04 3.10
CA SER A 117 -17.19 0.04 2.80
C SER A 117 -17.68 -0.74 4.03
N GLY A 118 -17.25 -0.37 5.24
CA GLY A 118 -17.69 -0.99 6.49
C GLY A 118 -17.05 -2.35 6.79
N ARG A 119 -16.00 -2.75 6.06
CA ARG A 119 -15.37 -4.07 6.24
C ARG A 119 -14.59 -4.19 7.56
N TYR A 120 -14.29 -3.06 8.20
CA TYR A 120 -13.52 -3.00 9.45
C TYR A 120 -14.39 -2.77 10.68
N GLU A 121 -15.72 -2.75 10.55
CA GLU A 121 -16.66 -2.44 11.63
C GLU A 121 -16.57 -3.36 12.86
N GLN A 122 -16.03 -4.57 12.69
CA GLN A 122 -15.80 -5.48 13.82
C GLN A 122 -14.68 -5.00 14.77
N TRP A 123 -13.76 -4.17 14.29
CA TRP A 123 -12.65 -3.62 15.08
C TRP A 123 -12.77 -2.11 15.28
N ILE A 124 -13.19 -1.40 14.22
CA ILE A 124 -13.31 0.06 14.21
C ILE A 124 -14.80 0.42 14.14
N PRO A 125 -15.41 0.87 15.25
CA PRO A 125 -16.80 1.30 15.27
C PRO A 125 -17.14 2.36 14.21
N ARG A 126 -18.40 2.41 13.77
CA ARG A 126 -18.86 3.32 12.70
C ARG A 126 -18.76 4.81 13.05
N GLU A 127 -18.57 5.12 14.33
CA GLU A 127 -18.44 6.49 14.85
C GLU A 127 -17.10 7.14 14.51
N TYR A 128 -16.10 6.36 14.07
CA TYR A 128 -14.81 6.89 13.63
C TYR A 128 -14.88 7.40 12.20
N ASP A 129 -14.20 8.52 11.94
CA ASP A 129 -13.97 9.02 10.59
C ASP A 129 -12.63 8.48 10.05
N VAL A 130 -12.52 8.34 8.72
CA VAL A 130 -11.24 7.98 8.09
C VAL A 130 -10.15 9.01 8.43
N ALA A 131 -10.52 10.28 8.58
CA ALA A 131 -9.64 11.38 8.97
C ALA A 131 -9.06 11.22 10.39
N ASP A 132 -9.70 10.43 11.27
CA ASP A 132 -9.15 10.15 12.61
C ASP A 132 -7.84 9.33 12.54
N PHE A 133 -7.61 8.64 11.41
CA PHE A 133 -6.47 7.76 11.17
C PHE A 133 -5.47 8.30 10.14
N GLU A 134 -5.66 9.51 9.61
CA GLU A 134 -4.79 10.06 8.57
C GLU A 134 -3.34 10.22 9.07
N LEU A 135 -2.39 9.80 8.26
CA LEU A 135 -0.96 9.92 8.49
C LEU A 135 -0.40 11.02 7.56
N PRO A 136 0.45 11.94 8.06
CA PRO A 136 1.06 12.96 7.23
C PRO A 136 1.97 12.36 6.15
N SER A 137 1.85 12.90 4.95
CA SER A 137 2.46 12.39 3.72
C SER A 137 3.99 12.48 3.63
N SER A 138 4.67 13.29 4.46
CA SER A 138 6.07 13.71 4.20
C SER A 138 7.02 13.63 5.41
N CYS A 139 6.67 12.91 6.47
CA CYS A 139 7.45 12.92 7.73
C CYS A 139 7.92 11.54 8.22
N GLY A 140 7.84 10.49 7.40
CA GLY A 140 8.12 9.13 7.85
C GLY A 140 7.06 8.57 8.80
N ALA A 141 5.84 9.15 8.80
CA ALA A 141 4.70 8.65 9.57
C ALA A 141 4.41 7.15 9.34
N PRO A 142 4.54 6.59 8.11
CA PRO A 142 4.44 5.15 7.91
C PRO A 142 5.44 4.35 8.75
N ALA A 143 6.70 4.79 8.84
CA ALA A 143 7.73 4.14 9.64
C ALA A 143 7.48 4.29 11.16
N GLN A 144 6.92 5.43 11.61
CA GLN A 144 6.46 5.60 12.99
C GLN A 144 5.28 4.68 13.32
N CYS A 145 4.33 4.53 12.39
CA CYS A 145 3.22 3.60 12.51
C CYS A 145 3.74 2.16 12.64
N ILE A 146 4.69 1.74 11.78
CA ILE A 146 5.35 0.44 11.91
C ILE A 146 6.01 0.30 13.29
N GLN A 147 6.79 1.30 13.73
CA GLN A 147 7.46 1.24 15.02
C GLN A 147 6.49 1.13 16.19
N ALA A 148 5.35 1.83 16.13
CA ALA A 148 4.35 1.82 17.19
C ALA A 148 3.60 0.50 17.29
N PHE A 149 3.22 -0.09 16.15
CA PHE A 149 2.34 -1.27 16.10
C PHE A 149 3.06 -2.59 15.85
N TYR A 150 4.23 -2.60 15.23
CA TYR A 150 4.97 -3.82 14.88
C TYR A 150 6.37 -3.85 15.51
N GLY A 151 6.97 -2.68 15.73
CA GLY A 151 8.29 -2.52 16.35
C GLY A 151 9.49 -2.77 15.43
N SER A 152 9.27 -3.38 14.25
CA SER A 152 10.29 -3.51 13.22
C SER A 152 9.64 -3.69 11.84
N ASN A 153 10.39 -3.38 10.77
CA ASN A 153 9.94 -3.64 9.40
C ASN A 153 9.70 -5.14 9.15
N ARG A 154 10.54 -6.01 9.73
CA ARG A 154 10.39 -7.46 9.65
C ARG A 154 9.06 -7.92 10.24
N ASN A 155 8.71 -7.43 11.42
CA ASN A 155 7.45 -7.75 12.08
C ASN A 155 6.26 -7.24 11.26
N TYR A 156 6.34 -6.02 10.72
CA TYR A 156 5.31 -5.51 9.81
C TYR A 156 5.13 -6.37 8.57
N TRP A 157 6.24 -6.82 7.97
CA TRP A 157 6.21 -7.66 6.78
C TRP A 157 5.48 -8.98 7.00
N VAL A 158 5.77 -9.67 8.10
CA VAL A 158 5.12 -10.94 8.46
C VAL A 158 3.78 -10.73 9.20
N GLY A 159 3.36 -9.47 9.35
CA GLY A 159 2.14 -9.07 10.04
C GLY A 159 2.15 -9.35 11.54
N ASP A 160 3.30 -9.48 12.20
CA ASP A 160 3.44 -9.72 13.64
C ASP A 160 3.33 -8.43 14.46
N GLY A 161 2.08 -8.00 14.70
CA GLY A 161 1.78 -6.79 15.44
C GLY A 161 1.73 -6.98 16.96
N ARG A 162 1.91 -5.86 17.66
CA ARG A 162 1.77 -5.71 19.11
C ARG A 162 0.28 -5.71 19.49
N LYS A 163 -0.02 -6.25 20.67
CA LYS A 163 -1.38 -6.33 21.21
C LYS A 163 -1.88 -4.99 21.72
N ALA A 164 -3.20 -4.79 21.66
CA ALA A 164 -3.88 -3.59 22.15
C ALA A 164 -3.62 -3.27 23.64
N ALA A 165 -3.41 -4.30 24.47
CA ALA A 165 -3.09 -4.14 25.90
C ALA A 165 -1.78 -3.37 26.18
N ALA A 166 -0.98 -3.08 25.13
CA ALA A 166 0.22 -2.26 25.24
C ALA A 166 -0.06 -0.73 25.25
N TYR A 167 -1.30 -0.30 25.02
CA TYR A 167 -1.65 1.12 24.85
C TYR A 167 -2.44 1.68 26.05
N ARG A 168 -2.32 2.99 26.29
CA ARG A 168 -2.86 3.64 27.49
C ARG A 168 -4.33 4.04 27.31
N GLY A 169 -5.05 4.20 28.43
CA GLY A 169 -6.41 4.74 28.43
C GLY A 169 -6.47 6.13 27.79
N GLY A 170 -7.39 6.32 26.82
CA GLY A 170 -7.56 7.56 26.06
C GLY A 170 -6.99 7.54 24.65
N GLU A 171 -6.14 6.56 24.30
CA GLU A 171 -5.58 6.41 22.94
C GLU A 171 -6.49 5.56 22.03
N LEU A 172 -7.75 5.98 21.89
CA LEU A 172 -8.82 5.14 21.32
C LEU A 172 -8.49 4.62 19.90
N GLU A 173 -7.99 5.50 19.02
CA GLU A 173 -7.60 5.15 17.64
C GLU A 173 -6.45 4.13 17.62
N ARG A 174 -5.50 4.22 18.57
CA ARG A 174 -4.41 3.24 18.69
C ARG A 174 -4.92 1.89 19.15
N VAL A 175 -5.86 1.87 20.09
CA VAL A 175 -6.44 0.64 20.63
C VAL A 175 -7.20 -0.11 19.55
N VAL A 176 -8.10 0.55 18.81
CA VAL A 176 -8.89 -0.12 17.74
C VAL A 176 -8.01 -0.59 16.59
N LEU A 177 -6.98 0.19 16.23
CA LEU A 177 -6.03 -0.20 15.19
C LEU A 177 -5.18 -1.39 15.63
N ALA A 178 -4.69 -1.40 16.87
CA ALA A 178 -3.94 -2.52 17.42
C ALA A 178 -4.78 -3.79 17.57
N ASP A 179 -6.06 -3.65 17.92
CA ASP A 179 -7.00 -4.76 17.98
C ASP A 179 -7.15 -5.39 16.59
N MET A 180 -7.42 -4.56 15.56
CA MET A 180 -7.46 -5.00 14.17
C MET A 180 -6.16 -5.68 13.72
N ILE A 181 -5.00 -5.12 14.09
CA ILE A 181 -3.69 -5.65 13.72
C ILE A 181 -3.41 -7.00 14.38
N SER A 182 -3.78 -7.15 15.65
CA SER A 182 -3.47 -8.34 16.44
C SER A 182 -4.46 -9.48 16.26
N ASP A 183 -5.65 -9.21 15.72
CA ASP A 183 -6.64 -10.23 15.43
C ASP A 183 -6.21 -11.13 14.27
N ARG A 184 -5.83 -12.38 14.58
CA ARG A 184 -5.50 -13.44 13.62
C ARG A 184 -6.71 -14.27 13.16
N ALA A 185 -7.83 -14.16 13.86
CA ALA A 185 -9.04 -14.94 13.64
C ALA A 185 -10.02 -14.27 12.66
N GLY A 186 -9.77 -13.02 12.27
CA GLY A 186 -10.59 -12.21 11.37
C GLY A 186 -10.84 -12.83 9.99
N ALA A 187 -11.76 -13.79 9.90
CA ALA A 187 -12.12 -14.51 8.69
C ALA A 187 -12.79 -13.63 7.61
N HIS A 188 -13.23 -12.42 7.96
CA HIS A 188 -14.03 -11.56 7.10
C HIS A 188 -13.26 -10.42 6.42
N ALA A 189 -12.01 -10.17 6.81
CA ALA A 189 -11.21 -9.10 6.21
C ALA A 189 -9.90 -9.61 5.63
N ASP A 190 -9.61 -9.15 4.42
CA ASP A 190 -8.38 -9.40 3.69
C ASP A 190 -7.15 -8.85 4.46
N ASN A 191 -6.00 -9.51 4.32
CA ASN A 191 -4.71 -9.14 4.91
C ASN A 191 -4.27 -7.70 4.57
N ARG A 192 -4.84 -7.11 3.52
CA ARG A 192 -4.67 -5.68 3.17
C ARG A 192 -5.11 -4.72 4.27
N ARG A 193 -5.92 -5.16 5.25
CA ARG A 193 -6.21 -4.37 6.46
C ARG A 193 -4.99 -3.97 7.27
N LEU A 194 -3.88 -4.68 7.08
CA LEU A 194 -2.62 -4.44 7.77
C LEU A 194 -1.65 -3.56 6.97
N ALA A 195 -2.00 -3.18 5.74
CA ALA A 195 -1.11 -2.45 4.84
C ALA A 195 -1.35 -0.95 4.95
N ILE A 196 -0.28 -0.20 5.20
CA ILE A 196 -0.32 1.27 5.17
C ILE A 196 -0.52 1.71 3.71
N GLU A 197 -1.55 2.50 3.45
CA GLU A 197 -1.94 2.98 2.13
C GLU A 197 -1.56 4.46 1.96
N MET A 198 -1.15 4.84 0.76
CA MET A 198 -0.93 6.22 0.34
C MET A 198 -1.68 6.47 -0.97
N ALA A 199 -2.36 7.61 -1.05
CA ALA A 199 -3.07 8.03 -2.24
C ALA A 199 -2.35 9.21 -2.90
N LEU A 200 -2.24 9.17 -4.24
CA LEU A 200 -1.69 10.24 -5.07
C LEU A 200 -2.78 10.76 -6.00
N ALA A 201 -2.86 12.08 -6.20
CA ALA A 201 -3.90 12.68 -7.04
C ALA A 201 -3.43 13.01 -8.47
N THR A 202 -2.15 12.83 -8.76
CA THR A 202 -1.54 13.15 -10.05
C THR A 202 -0.89 11.91 -10.65
N LYS A 203 -0.67 11.93 -11.97
CA LYS A 203 0.10 10.89 -12.65
C LYS A 203 1.53 10.87 -12.09
N VAL A 204 2.11 9.67 -11.96
CA VAL A 204 3.49 9.52 -11.49
C VAL A 204 4.39 8.95 -12.57
N PRO A 205 5.62 9.47 -12.72
CA PRO A 205 6.53 9.01 -13.75
C PRO A 205 7.12 7.63 -13.42
N ILE A 206 7.40 6.85 -14.47
CA ILE A 206 8.13 5.59 -14.39
C ILE A 206 9.56 5.84 -14.91
N ASP A 207 10.40 6.37 -14.03
CA ASP A 207 11.80 6.72 -14.29
C ASP A 207 12.72 6.31 -13.11
N ARG A 208 14.02 6.55 -13.22
CA ARG A 208 15.00 6.12 -12.19
C ARG A 208 14.92 6.90 -10.89
N GLU A 209 14.43 8.13 -10.95
CA GLU A 209 14.31 9.02 -9.79
C GLU A 209 13.19 8.55 -8.87
N HIS A 210 12.11 8.01 -9.44
CA HIS A 210 10.91 7.61 -8.72
C HIS A 210 10.79 6.10 -8.55
N VAL A 211 11.30 5.30 -9.48
CA VAL A 211 11.17 3.83 -9.47
C VAL A 211 12.47 3.17 -9.02
N LEU A 212 12.33 2.31 -8.02
CA LEU A 212 13.41 1.45 -7.54
C LEU A 212 13.53 0.18 -8.37
N ALA A 213 12.40 -0.48 -8.64
CA ALA A 213 12.36 -1.73 -9.38
C ALA A 213 10.98 -1.99 -9.99
N LEU A 214 10.95 -2.85 -11.00
CA LEU A 214 9.74 -3.47 -11.53
C LEU A 214 9.72 -4.94 -11.15
N VAL A 215 8.54 -5.49 -10.85
CA VAL A 215 8.32 -6.92 -10.66
C VAL A 215 7.22 -7.36 -11.61
N VAL A 216 7.51 -8.29 -12.51
CA VAL A 216 6.58 -8.72 -13.57
C VAL A 216 6.52 -10.25 -13.65
N PRO A 217 5.45 -10.84 -14.21
CA PRO A 217 5.45 -12.26 -14.53
C PRO A 217 6.63 -12.64 -15.43
N ASP A 218 7.22 -13.83 -15.26
CA ASP A 218 8.28 -14.35 -16.14
C ASP A 218 7.91 -14.26 -17.63
N THR A 219 6.64 -14.52 -17.92
CA THR A 219 6.07 -14.47 -19.29
C THR A 219 6.03 -13.08 -19.91
N LEU A 220 6.19 -12.01 -19.11
CA LEU A 220 6.17 -10.62 -19.57
C LEU A 220 7.53 -9.92 -19.46
N LYS A 221 8.55 -10.54 -18.84
CA LYS A 221 9.86 -9.89 -18.59
C LYS A 221 10.56 -9.42 -19.88
N ASP A 222 10.36 -10.15 -20.97
CA ASP A 222 10.97 -9.88 -22.26
C ASP A 222 10.02 -9.12 -23.21
N ALA A 223 8.89 -8.62 -22.71
CA ALA A 223 7.93 -7.89 -23.53
C ALA A 223 8.54 -6.56 -24.02
N PRO A 224 8.24 -6.10 -25.26
CA PRO A 224 8.81 -4.86 -25.81
C PRO A 224 8.57 -3.60 -24.98
N TYR A 225 7.49 -3.55 -24.19
CA TYR A 225 7.20 -2.44 -23.28
C TYR A 225 7.92 -2.55 -21.93
N VAL A 226 8.52 -3.71 -21.59
CA VAL A 226 9.32 -3.93 -20.37
C VAL A 226 10.81 -3.72 -20.63
N LEU A 227 11.33 -4.25 -21.74
CA LEU A 227 12.76 -4.22 -22.07
C LEU A 227 13.41 -2.81 -21.95
N PRO A 228 12.76 -1.71 -22.37
CA PRO A 228 13.34 -0.37 -22.22
C PRO A 228 13.65 0.01 -20.78
N TYR A 229 12.90 -0.53 -19.80
CA TYR A 229 13.13 -0.25 -18.39
C TYR A 229 14.44 -0.85 -17.89
N SER A 230 14.75 -2.09 -18.26
CA SER A 230 16.01 -2.73 -17.88
C SER A 230 17.21 -2.17 -18.65
N PHE A 231 17.08 -1.97 -19.97
CA PHE A 231 18.24 -1.65 -20.82
C PHE A 231 18.50 -0.16 -20.97
N ALA A 232 17.46 0.63 -21.26
CA ALA A 232 17.62 2.06 -21.53
C ALA A 232 17.47 2.91 -20.27
N LYS A 233 16.45 2.62 -19.45
CA LYS A 233 16.22 3.33 -18.19
C LYS A 233 16.99 2.72 -17.02
N ASN A 234 17.63 1.55 -17.17
CA ASN A 234 18.43 0.89 -16.12
C ASN A 234 17.71 0.87 -14.75
N ILE A 235 16.44 0.47 -14.79
CA ILE A 235 15.59 0.14 -13.66
C ILE A 235 15.61 -1.39 -13.56
N PRO A 236 16.02 -1.98 -12.42
CA PRO A 236 15.99 -3.43 -12.23
C PRO A 236 14.60 -4.01 -12.48
N VAL A 237 14.55 -5.09 -13.25
CA VAL A 237 13.32 -5.87 -13.50
C VAL A 237 13.51 -7.24 -12.85
N PHE A 238 12.70 -7.50 -11.83
CA PHE A 238 12.57 -8.82 -11.22
C PHE A 238 11.38 -9.53 -11.86
N SER A 239 11.44 -10.85 -11.87
CA SER A 239 10.33 -11.65 -12.35
C SER A 239 9.92 -12.73 -11.37
N TYR A 240 8.67 -13.14 -11.47
CA TYR A 240 8.11 -14.22 -10.67
C TYR A 240 7.40 -15.23 -11.56
N ARG A 241 7.46 -16.49 -11.15
CA ARG A 241 6.95 -17.61 -11.94
C ARG A 241 5.44 -17.73 -11.78
N LEU A 242 4.78 -18.06 -12.89
CA LEU A 242 3.39 -18.52 -12.89
C LEU A 242 3.37 -20.04 -13.02
N TYR A 243 2.65 -20.69 -12.11
CA TYR A 243 2.31 -22.10 -12.17
C TYR A 243 0.91 -22.27 -12.74
N GLU A 244 0.78 -23.15 -13.73
CA GLU A 244 -0.52 -23.51 -14.27
C GLU A 244 -1.38 -24.17 -13.19
N GLY A 245 -2.65 -23.76 -13.09
CA GLY A 245 -3.59 -24.29 -12.09
C GLY A 245 -3.48 -23.66 -10.70
N ALA A 246 -2.45 -22.85 -10.44
CA ALA A 246 -2.36 -22.10 -9.18
C ALA A 246 -3.46 -21.04 -9.07
N THR A 247 -3.90 -20.85 -7.83
CA THR A 247 -4.86 -19.84 -7.41
C THR A 247 -4.21 -18.47 -7.37
N VAL A 248 -5.05 -17.44 -7.34
CA VAL A 248 -4.61 -16.07 -7.14
C VAL A 248 -3.77 -15.90 -5.87
N MET A 249 -4.16 -16.57 -4.79
CA MET A 249 -3.48 -16.49 -3.50
C MET A 249 -2.08 -17.10 -3.56
N GLU A 250 -1.91 -18.22 -4.27
CA GLU A 250 -0.59 -18.86 -4.43
C GLU A 250 0.37 -17.96 -5.22
N HIS A 251 -0.12 -17.28 -6.26
CA HIS A 251 0.70 -16.30 -6.99
C HIS A 251 1.01 -15.05 -6.17
N GLN A 252 0.10 -14.62 -5.28
CA GLN A 252 0.34 -13.51 -4.37
C GLN A 252 1.60 -13.76 -3.50
N VAL A 253 1.83 -15.00 -3.06
CA VAL A 253 3.05 -15.38 -2.33
C VAL A 253 4.31 -15.10 -3.15
N HIS A 254 4.34 -15.48 -4.43
CA HIS A 254 5.52 -15.24 -5.28
C HIS A 254 5.76 -13.76 -5.58
N ILE A 255 4.69 -12.97 -5.68
CA ILE A 255 4.80 -11.51 -5.82
C ILE A 255 5.37 -10.91 -4.53
N GLU A 256 4.87 -11.34 -3.36
CA GLU A 256 5.38 -10.92 -2.07
C GLU A 256 6.85 -11.31 -1.87
N GLU A 257 7.26 -12.51 -2.28
CA GLU A 257 8.66 -12.94 -2.24
C GLU A 257 9.56 -12.07 -3.11
N ALA A 258 9.13 -11.76 -4.34
CA ALA A 258 9.89 -10.90 -5.23
C ALA A 258 10.01 -9.47 -4.70
N VAL A 259 8.94 -8.89 -4.17
CA VAL A 259 8.97 -7.55 -3.55
C VAL A 259 9.81 -7.57 -2.26
N ARG A 260 9.69 -8.61 -1.43
CA ARG A 260 10.54 -8.80 -0.25
C ARG A 260 12.01 -8.81 -0.64
N HIS A 261 12.35 -9.53 -1.70
CA HIS A 261 13.72 -9.59 -2.20
C HIS A 261 14.24 -8.19 -2.60
N VAL A 262 13.40 -7.35 -3.22
CA VAL A 262 13.75 -5.94 -3.50
C VAL A 262 14.06 -5.19 -2.21
N HIS A 263 13.26 -5.35 -1.15
CA HIS A 263 13.53 -4.71 0.14
C HIS A 263 14.84 -5.22 0.79
N GLU A 264 15.07 -6.53 0.78
CA GLU A 264 16.28 -7.17 1.35
C GLU A 264 17.55 -6.70 0.65
N LEU A 265 17.56 -6.62 -0.69
CA LEU A 265 18.69 -6.09 -1.47
C LEU A 265 19.03 -4.64 -1.14
N ASN A 266 18.08 -3.90 -0.58
CA ASN A 266 18.22 -2.50 -0.17
C ASN A 266 18.29 -2.33 1.35
N GLY A 267 18.41 -3.44 2.11
CA GLY A 267 18.58 -3.44 3.57
C GLY A 267 17.35 -3.03 4.38
N ALA A 268 16.15 -2.99 3.78
CA ALA A 268 14.94 -2.49 4.44
C ALA A 268 14.21 -3.51 5.32
N ILE A 269 14.57 -4.81 5.23
CA ILE A 269 13.99 -5.94 5.99
C ILE A 269 15.10 -6.92 6.44
#